data_AF-A0A0C3D6C2-F1
#
_entry.id   AF-A0A0C3D6C2-F1
#
_cell.length_a   1.000
_cell.length_b   1.000
_cell.length_c   1.000
_cell.angle_alpha   90.00
_cell.angle_beta   90.00
_cell.angle_gamma   90.00
#
_symmetry.space_group_name_H-M   'P 1'
#
loop_
_entity.id
_entity.type
_entity.pdbx_description
1 polymer ?
#
loop_
_entity_poly.entity_id
_entity_poly.type
_entity_poly.pdbx_seq_one_letter_code
_entity_poly.pdbx_strand_id
1 'polypeptide(L)' 'MDAPDAQLSDHGAWKAPDYNVLPGSHIPLLSQTKLDPDPDFKHNFARTAQWCADGSSALLQCENRSFQLFDA' A
#
# COMPACT_ATOMS: atom_id res chain seq x y z
N MET A 1 45.05 -18.90 31.55
CA MET A 1 44.68 -17.54 31.98
C MET A 1 44.25 -16.79 30.73
N ASP A 2 43.02 -16.29 30.78
CA ASP A 2 42.06 -16.07 29.69
C ASP A 2 42.47 -15.11 28.57
N ALA A 3 41.93 -15.38 27.38
CA ALA A 3 41.99 -14.50 26.21
C ALA A 3 41.04 -13.30 26.40
N PRO A 4 41.35 -12.11 25.86
CA PRO A 4 40.47 -10.96 26.00
C PRO A 4 39.16 -11.19 25.23
N ASP A 5 38.05 -11.09 25.95
CA ASP A 5 36.69 -11.19 25.42
C ASP A 5 36.49 -10.24 24.23
N ALA A 6 36.01 -10.82 23.12
CA ALA A 6 35.60 -10.05 21.96
C ALA A 6 34.46 -9.11 22.37
N GLN A 7 34.71 -7.80 22.36
CA GLN A 7 33.68 -6.77 22.49
C GLN A 7 32.65 -6.97 21.37
N LEU A 8 31.50 -7.54 21.72
CA LEU A 8 30.33 -7.57 20.87
C LEU A 8 29.92 -6.10 20.64
N SER A 9 30.12 -5.60 19.43
CA SER A 9 29.68 -4.27 19.05
C SER A 9 28.16 -4.19 19.22
N ASP A 10 27.74 -3.35 20.17
CA ASP A 10 26.34 -3.03 20.42
C ASP A 10 25.79 -2.24 19.22
N HIS A 11 25.42 -2.96 18.17
CA HIS A 11 24.66 -2.41 17.06
C HIS A 11 23.26 -2.16 17.61
N GLY A 12 23.05 -0.93 18.09
CA GLY A 12 21.84 -0.48 18.76
C GLY A 12 20.60 -1.12 18.15
N ALA A 13 19.90 -1.90 18.98
CA ALA A 13 18.74 -2.67 18.57
C ALA A 13 17.78 -1.77 17.79
N TRP A 14 17.42 -2.19 16.57
CA TRP A 14 16.45 -1.47 15.75
C TRP A 14 15.18 -1.23 16.58
N LYS A 15 14.80 0.04 16.73
CA LYS A 15 13.55 0.43 17.39
C LYS A 15 12.52 0.73 16.31
N ALA A 16 11.35 0.10 16.42
CA ALA A 16 10.24 0.39 15.52
C ALA A 16 9.88 1.90 15.59
N PRO A 17 9.54 2.53 14.45
CA PRO A 17 9.06 3.91 14.45
C PRO A 17 7.77 4.02 15.27
N ASP A 18 7.68 5.07 16.08
CA ASP A 18 6.45 5.42 16.78
C ASP A 18 5.54 6.19 15.83
N TYR A 19 4.46 5.56 15.37
CA TYR A 19 3.48 6.19 14.51
C TYR A 19 2.38 6.80 15.38
N ASN A 20 2.17 8.11 15.24
CA ASN A 20 1.03 8.81 15.84
C ASN A 20 -0.29 8.39 15.14
N VAL A 21 -0.74 7.17 15.39
CA VAL A 21 -2.10 6.72 15.03
C VAL A 21 -3.04 7.22 16.11
N LEU A 22 -3.60 8.41 15.90
CA LEU A 22 -4.60 9.01 16.77
C LEU A 22 -5.80 8.04 16.90
N PRO A 23 -6.16 7.59 18.13
CA PRO A 23 -7.35 6.77 18.32
C PRO A 23 -8.59 7.57 17.90
N GLY A 24 -9.28 7.13 16.85
CA GLY A 24 -10.45 7.83 16.30
C GLY A 24 -10.20 8.75 15.11
N SER A 25 -8.98 8.77 14.54
CA SER A 25 -8.76 9.39 13.22
C SER A 25 -9.39 8.50 12.14
N HIS A 26 -10.69 8.70 11.91
CA HIS A 26 -11.36 8.13 10.75
C HIS A 26 -10.89 8.93 9.53
N ILE A 27 -9.85 8.45 8.85
CA ILE A 27 -9.42 9.03 7.59
C ILE A 27 -10.60 8.93 6.62
N PRO A 28 -11.21 10.05 6.19
CA PRO A 28 -12.38 9.99 5.33
C PRO A 28 -11.96 9.46 3.96
N LEU A 29 -12.78 8.55 3.40
CA LEU A 29 -12.62 8.14 2.02
C LEU A 29 -12.90 9.36 1.12
N LEU A 30 -11.87 9.82 0.40
CA LEU A 30 -11.96 11.02 -0.43
C LEU A 30 -12.83 10.78 -1.67
N SER A 31 -12.66 9.63 -2.32
CA SER A 31 -13.38 9.27 -3.55
C SER A 31 -13.47 7.75 -3.69
N GLN A 32 -14.46 7.29 -4.46
CA GLN A 32 -14.62 5.90 -4.87
C GLN A 32 -15.03 5.83 -6.34
N THR A 33 -14.54 4.82 -7.04
CA THR A 33 -14.96 4.50 -8.40
C THR A 33 -15.42 3.06 -8.49
N LYS A 34 -16.23 2.75 -9.50
CA LYS A 34 -16.65 1.39 -9.83
C LYS A 34 -15.95 0.95 -11.10
N LEU A 35 -15.52 -0.32 -11.12
CA LEU A 35 -15.06 -0.95 -12.33
C LEU A 35 -16.23 -1.19 -13.28
N ASP A 36 -15.92 -1.28 -14.57
CA ASP A 36 -16.90 -1.71 -15.56
C ASP A 36 -17.42 -3.11 -15.21
N PRO A 37 -18.75 -3.33 -15.26
CA PRO A 37 -19.33 -4.62 -14.95
C PRO A 37 -18.85 -5.72 -15.89
N ASP A 38 -18.43 -6.85 -15.32
CA ASP A 38 -18.07 -8.05 -16.07
C ASP A 38 -19.06 -9.18 -15.71
N PRO A 39 -19.84 -9.71 -16.67
CA PRO A 39 -20.83 -10.76 -16.41
C PRO A 39 -20.17 -12.08 -15.96
N ASP A 40 -18.93 -12.34 -16.38
CA ASP A 40 -18.16 -13.52 -15.98
C ASP A 40 -17.47 -13.31 -14.63
N PHE A 41 -17.23 -12.06 -14.24
CA PHE A 41 -16.56 -11.66 -12.99
C PHE A 41 -17.36 -10.63 -12.18
N LYS A 42 -18.50 -11.05 -11.61
CA LYS A 42 -19.43 -10.18 -10.84
C LYS A 42 -18.82 -9.47 -9.62
N HIS A 43 -17.71 -9.99 -9.10
CA HIS A 43 -17.02 -9.46 -7.93
C HIS A 43 -15.60 -8.98 -8.26
N ASN A 44 -15.35 -8.62 -9.52
CA ASN A 44 -14.06 -8.09 -9.93
C ASN A 44 -13.68 -6.85 -9.10
N PHE A 45 -12.38 -6.70 -8.85
CA PHE A 45 -11.82 -5.59 -8.08
C PHE A 45 -10.42 -5.23 -8.60
N ALA A 46 -9.98 -4.00 -8.31
CA ALA A 46 -8.64 -3.54 -8.66
C ALA A 46 -7.62 -4.15 -7.70
N ARG A 47 -6.56 -4.77 -8.23
CA ARG A 47 -5.44 -5.33 -7.47
C ARG A 47 -4.31 -4.31 -7.30
N THR A 48 -4.06 -3.56 -8.36
CA THR A 48 -2.98 -2.58 -8.42
C THR A 48 -3.46 -1.35 -9.18
N ALA A 49 -2.99 -0.17 -8.78
CA ALA A 49 -3.21 1.08 -9.49
C ALA A 49 -1.87 1.78 -9.72
N GLN A 50 -1.68 2.31 -10.93
CA GLN A 50 -0.56 3.18 -11.24
C GLN A 50 -1.08 4.54 -11.65
N TRP A 51 -0.76 5.56 -10.85
CA TRP A 51 -1.13 6.94 -11.12
C TRP A 51 -0.28 7.55 -12.24
N CYS A 52 -0.91 8.37 -13.07
CA CYS A 52 -0.22 9.31 -13.92
C CYS A 52 0.54 10.33 -13.06
N ALA A 53 1.63 10.89 -13.61
CA ALA A 53 2.51 11.78 -12.86
C ALA A 53 1.84 13.09 -12.41
N ASP A 54 0.80 13.51 -13.14
CA ASP A 54 -0.03 14.68 -12.83
C ASP A 54 -1.14 14.38 -11.81
N GLY A 55 -1.34 13.11 -11.44
CA GLY A 55 -2.37 12.67 -10.51
C GLY A 55 -3.80 12.75 -11.05
N SER A 56 -3.99 13.05 -12.34
CA SER A 56 -5.33 13.20 -12.94
C SER A 56 -6.04 11.88 -13.18
N SER A 57 -5.25 10.81 -13.34
CA SER A 57 -5.75 9.50 -13.75
C SER A 57 -4.87 8.38 -13.21
N ALA A 58 -5.41 7.17 -13.19
CA ALA A 58 -4.70 5.96 -12.84
C ALA A 58 -5.08 4.78 -13.74
N LEU A 59 -4.10 3.95 -14.08
CA LEU A 59 -4.33 2.66 -14.73
C LEU A 59 -4.51 1.58 -13.66
N LEU A 60 -5.66 0.91 -13.68
CA LEU A 60 -6.04 -0.15 -12.75
C LEU A 60 -5.80 -1.52 -13.38
N GLN A 61 -5.05 -2.39 -12.71
CA GLN A 61 -4.97 -3.81 -13.03
C GLN A 61 -6.00 -4.56 -12.19
N CYS A 62 -6.94 -5.23 -12.85
CA CYS A 62 -8.07 -5.90 -12.20
C CYS A 62 -7.82 -7.40 -11.98
N GLU A 63 -8.65 -8.03 -11.15
CA GLU A 63 -8.59 -9.46 -10.86
C GLU A 63 -8.75 -10.32 -12.12
N ASN A 64 -9.70 -9.97 -12.98
CA ASN A 64 -9.96 -10.64 -14.26
C ASN A 64 -8.85 -10.41 -15.32
N ARG A 65 -7.70 -9.84 -14.93
CA ARG A 65 -6.56 -9.50 -15.79
C ARG A 65 -6.86 -8.42 -16.83
N SER A 66 -7.98 -7.71 -16.70
CA SER A 66 -8.25 -6.51 -17.50
C SER A 66 -7.51 -5.30 -16.95
N PHE A 67 -7.38 -4.29 -17.81
CA PHE A 67 -6.90 -2.97 -17.45
C PHE A 67 -8.02 -1.96 -17.66
N GLN A 68 -8.24 -1.07 -16.69
CA GLN A 68 -9.24 -0.01 -16.75
C GLN A 68 -8.62 1.33 -16.35
N LEU A 69 -9.11 2.41 -16.94
CA LEU A 69 -8.67 3.76 -16.61
C LEU A 69 -9.61 4.35 -15.53
N PHE A 70 -9.02 5.00 -14.53
CA PHE A 70 -9.73 5.82 -13.56
C PHE A 70 -9.33 7.28 -13.75
N ASP A 71 -10.32 8.17 -13.82
CA ASP A 71 -10.13 9.61 -13.86
C ASP A 71 -10.60 10.22 -12.53
N ALA A 72 -9.74 11.06 -11.92
CA ALA A 72 -9.90 11.59 -10.55
C ALA A 72 -10.71 12.89 -10.46
#